data_AF-A0A5E9PFW0-F1
#
_entry.id   AF-A0A5E9PFW0-F1
#
_cell.length_a   1.000
_cell.length_b   1.000
_cell.length_c   1.000
_cell.angle_alpha   90.00
_cell.angle_beta   90.00
_cell.angle_gamma   90.00
#
_symmetry.space_group_name_H-M   'P 1'
#
loop_
_entity.id
_entity.type
_entity.pdbx_description
1 polymer ?
#
loop_
_entity_poly.entity_id
_entity_poly.type
_entity_poly.pdbx_seq_one_letter_code
_entity_poly.pdbx_strand_id
1 'polypeptide(L)'
;MSILDQIQQSQWMPLLRSSDNIYFVPVIPKKKLQGAMTYLPHDVSPNDVLMLIDDTVFGSAKAGMCLTATGIFYKASFEDEQAYLFEHIQQVEADIGMLTSSILINSQDELNFTQLDKGMVRTLASFLNECCQGKQEAKQTIVNIDAEMQIMVDLFAYFITFSTGQWNARSKEAVSDHFTKLNDEGVHQYVEKLLNEQMRFDYEDLLHRLADMKDKLAYNFRREMIEQLVYAMALGQVEQNQADLFMTHLCRVSNVSRAVFPDLVKIIYQCLAEEQNKKTAPDLTKEQRQACQLLEIQPELLSEQTLQAAYRQKMADFHPDKYQSLPESVRQLIEQQAQQFNQARTVLKAYLGV
;
A
#
# COMPACT_ATOMS: atom_id res chain seq x y z
N MET A 1 32.87 13.71 8.01
CA MET A 1 32.38 14.65 6.98
C MET A 1 31.72 15.82 7.70
N SER A 2 31.86 17.07 7.24
CA SER A 2 31.19 18.19 7.93
C SER A 2 29.69 18.15 7.62
N ILE A 3 28.87 18.66 8.54
CA ILE A 3 27.41 18.78 8.34
C ILE A 3 27.06 19.67 7.15
N LEU A 4 27.89 20.69 6.86
CA LEU A 4 27.72 21.51 5.67
C LEU A 4 27.93 20.70 4.38
N ASP A 5 28.93 19.82 4.35
CA ASP A 5 29.15 18.93 3.20
C ASP A 5 27.98 17.95 3.03
N GLN A 6 27.43 17.43 4.13
CA GLN A 6 26.27 16.53 4.13
C GLN A 6 25.02 17.23 3.57
N ILE A 7 24.75 18.46 4.01
CA ILE A 7 23.65 19.27 3.48
C ILE A 7 23.81 19.51 1.97
N GLN A 8 25.03 19.81 1.52
CA GLN A 8 25.31 20.07 0.10
C GLN A 8 25.23 18.81 -0.78
N GLN A 9 25.53 17.64 -0.22
CA GLN A 9 25.49 16.36 -0.94
C GLN A 9 24.14 15.65 -0.83
N SER A 10 23.23 16.13 0.02
CA SER A 10 21.95 15.47 0.24
C SER A 10 21.10 15.42 -1.03
N GLN A 11 20.58 14.23 -1.31
CA GLN A 11 19.66 13.98 -2.42
C GLN A 11 18.35 14.77 -2.30
N TRP A 12 17.97 15.19 -1.08
CA TRP A 12 16.75 15.93 -0.80
C TRP A 12 16.91 17.44 -0.99
N MET A 13 18.16 17.95 -1.04
CA MET A 13 18.45 19.39 -1.14
C MET A 13 17.75 20.06 -2.34
N PRO A 14 17.72 19.49 -3.56
CA PRO A 14 17.03 20.12 -4.70
C PRO A 14 15.53 20.31 -4.48
N LEU A 15 14.87 19.34 -3.83
CA LEU A 15 13.45 19.40 -3.53
C LEU A 15 13.16 20.45 -2.47
N LEU A 16 13.93 20.48 -1.38
CA LEU A 16 13.75 21.49 -0.33
C LEU A 16 13.99 22.91 -0.84
N ARG A 17 14.96 23.11 -1.73
CA ARG A 17 15.23 24.43 -2.35
C ARG A 17 14.11 24.91 -3.29
N SER A 18 13.20 24.02 -3.69
CA SER A 18 12.04 24.42 -4.51
C SER A 18 10.94 25.12 -3.69
N SER A 19 11.02 25.07 -2.36
CA SER A 19 10.08 25.75 -1.47
C SER A 19 10.48 27.21 -1.24
N ASP A 20 9.52 28.12 -1.39
CA ASP A 20 9.71 29.56 -1.14
C ASP A 20 9.98 29.90 0.34
N ASN A 21 9.69 28.97 1.24
CA ASN A 21 9.81 29.14 2.69
C ASN A 21 11.09 28.55 3.27
N ILE A 22 11.91 27.87 2.44
CA ILE A 22 13.14 27.21 2.88
C ILE A 22 14.36 27.88 2.22
N TYR A 23 15.30 28.32 3.05
CA TYR A 23 16.50 29.03 2.63
C TYR A 23 17.74 28.28 3.10
N PHE A 24 18.77 28.26 2.26
CA PHE A 24 20.05 27.60 2.56
C PHE A 24 21.21 28.55 2.28
N VAL A 25 22.31 28.37 2.98
CA VAL A 25 23.58 29.03 2.61
C VAL A 25 23.98 28.68 1.17
N PRO A 26 24.66 29.62 0.47
CA PRO A 26 25.00 30.98 0.89
C PRO A 26 23.87 32.02 0.70
N VAL A 27 22.66 31.59 0.33
CA VAL A 27 21.56 32.47 -0.12
C VAL A 27 20.44 32.53 0.92
N ILE A 28 20.76 33.00 2.13
CA ILE A 28 19.76 33.29 3.18
C ILE A 28 19.50 34.81 3.22
N PRO A 29 18.26 35.28 3.00
CA PRO A 29 17.97 36.72 3.03
C PRO A 29 18.25 37.33 4.41
N LYS A 30 19.00 38.44 4.46
CA LYS A 30 19.41 39.10 5.72
C LYS A 30 18.25 39.39 6.67
N LYS A 31 17.09 39.80 6.15
CA LYS A 31 15.89 40.09 6.96
C LYS A 31 15.31 38.83 7.61
N LYS A 32 15.33 37.69 6.92
CA LYS A 32 14.87 36.40 7.45
C LYS A 32 15.81 35.92 8.57
N LEU A 33 17.11 36.02 8.31
CA LEU A 33 18.14 35.68 9.29
C LEU A 33 18.02 36.52 10.57
N GLN A 34 17.80 37.83 10.45
CA GLN A 34 17.54 38.72 11.60
C GLN A 34 16.29 38.31 12.39
N GLY A 35 15.23 37.84 11.72
CA GLY A 35 14.05 37.29 12.37
C GLY A 35 14.39 36.03 13.17
N ALA A 36 15.13 35.11 12.57
CA ALA A 36 15.53 33.86 13.22
C ALA A 36 16.45 34.06 14.43
N MET A 37 17.31 35.08 14.41
CA MET A 37 18.15 35.42 15.57
C MET A 37 17.36 35.73 16.84
N THR A 38 16.04 35.95 16.75
CA THR A 38 15.19 36.20 17.94
C THR A 38 14.86 34.95 18.75
N TYR A 39 15.10 33.75 18.21
CA TYR A 39 14.88 32.47 18.89
C TYR A 39 16.11 31.56 18.90
N LEU A 40 17.21 32.02 18.33
CA LEU A 40 18.50 31.34 18.42
C LEU A 40 19.20 31.71 19.74
N PRO A 41 19.94 30.76 20.35
CA PRO A 41 20.79 31.06 21.50
C PRO A 41 21.78 32.19 21.23
N HIS A 42 22.12 32.96 22.27
CA HIS A 42 22.98 34.14 22.14
C HIS A 42 24.41 33.86 21.64
N ASP A 43 24.88 32.63 21.80
CA ASP A 43 26.19 32.16 21.34
C ASP A 43 26.20 31.72 19.87
N VAL A 44 25.02 31.60 19.22
CA VAL A 44 24.90 31.30 17.80
C VAL A 44 25.06 32.60 17.00
N SER A 45 26.04 32.63 16.09
CA SER A 45 26.24 33.72 15.16
C SER A 45 25.35 33.57 13.92
N PRO A 46 24.93 34.65 13.25
CA PRO A 46 24.21 34.57 11.97
C PRO A 46 24.93 33.72 10.91
N ASN A 47 26.26 33.63 10.96
CA ASN A 47 27.04 32.83 10.02
C ASN A 47 27.01 31.32 10.31
N ASP A 48 26.53 30.93 11.48
CA ASP A 48 26.43 29.51 11.89
C ASP A 48 25.15 28.87 11.35
N VAL A 49 24.20 29.67 10.86
CA VAL A 49 22.94 29.20 10.27
C VAL A 49 23.20 28.68 8.87
N LEU A 50 22.96 27.39 8.68
CA LEU A 50 23.15 26.67 7.41
C LEU A 50 21.85 26.59 6.60
N MET A 51 20.72 26.49 7.30
CA MET A 51 19.38 26.45 6.71
C MET A 51 18.37 27.14 7.63
N LEU A 52 17.37 27.76 7.02
CA LEU A 52 16.28 28.48 7.68
C LEU A 52 14.95 28.14 7.01
N ILE A 53 13.97 27.77 7.82
CA ILE A 53 12.56 27.63 7.44
C ILE A 53 11.79 28.77 8.08
N ASP A 54 11.08 29.54 7.25
CA ASP A 54 10.17 30.57 7.72
C ASP A 54 8.75 30.02 7.81
N ASP A 55 8.24 29.85 9.03
CA ASP A 55 6.87 29.39 9.27
C ASP A 55 5.91 30.54 9.63
N THR A 56 6.28 31.78 9.31
CA THR A 56 5.41 32.94 9.59
C THR A 56 4.55 33.31 8.39
N VAL A 57 3.26 33.58 8.64
CA VAL A 57 2.29 34.01 7.61
C VAL A 57 2.73 35.27 6.85
N PHE A 58 3.45 36.18 7.52
CA PHE A 58 3.94 37.43 6.92
C PHE A 58 5.43 37.40 6.55
N GLY A 59 6.06 36.23 6.59
CA GLY A 59 7.43 36.06 6.14
C GLY A 59 8.48 36.84 6.94
N SER A 60 8.30 36.97 8.25
CA SER A 60 9.24 37.60 9.18
C SER A 60 10.33 36.66 9.71
N ALA A 61 10.17 35.35 9.55
CA ALA A 61 11.04 34.30 10.09
C ALA A 61 11.28 34.35 11.60
N LYS A 62 10.36 34.96 12.37
CA LYS A 62 10.41 34.95 13.84
C LYS A 62 9.81 33.68 14.48
N ALA A 63 9.20 32.83 13.65
CA ALA A 63 8.78 31.48 13.97
C ALA A 63 9.19 30.57 12.80
N GLY A 64 9.46 29.31 13.08
CA GLY A 64 9.99 28.34 12.13
C GLY A 64 11.20 27.62 12.70
N MET A 65 12.14 27.27 11.82
CA MET A 65 13.25 26.39 12.17
C MET A 65 14.57 26.89 11.60
N CYS A 66 15.65 26.80 12.37
CA CYS A 66 17.02 26.99 11.93
C CYS A 66 17.83 25.72 12.16
N LEU A 67 18.76 25.48 11.24
CA LEU A 67 19.71 24.39 11.34
C LEU A 67 21.12 24.99 11.30
N THR A 68 21.93 24.63 12.29
CA THR A 68 23.35 25.01 12.39
C THR A 68 24.23 23.77 12.27
N ALA A 69 25.53 23.92 12.51
CA ALA A 69 26.40 22.75 12.59
C ALA A 69 26.18 21.87 13.83
N THR A 70 25.52 22.40 14.87
CA THR A 70 25.35 21.73 16.17
C THR A 70 23.99 21.09 16.33
N GLY A 71 22.94 21.68 15.75
CA GLY A 71 21.58 21.14 15.88
C GLY A 71 20.50 21.96 15.19
N ILE A 72 19.27 21.62 15.56
CA ILE A 72 18.03 22.21 15.10
C ILE A 72 17.52 23.14 16.20
N PHE A 73 17.10 24.34 15.83
CA PHE A 73 16.47 25.32 16.70
C PHE A 73 15.11 25.66 16.13
N TYR A 74 14.07 25.53 16.94
CA TYR A 74 12.69 25.65 16.49
C TYR A 74 11.91 26.59 17.40
N LYS A 75 10.97 27.32 16.81
CA LYS A 75 10.01 28.13 17.56
C LYS A 75 8.67 28.15 16.84
N ALA A 76 7.63 27.64 17.47
CA ALA A 76 6.26 27.84 17.02
C ALA A 76 5.78 29.26 17.34
N SER A 77 4.70 29.68 16.68
CA SER A 77 4.07 30.97 17.00
C SER A 77 3.50 30.93 18.43
N PHE A 78 3.86 31.91 19.25
CA PHE A 78 3.41 32.05 20.64
C PHE A 78 3.92 30.98 21.62
N GLU A 79 4.91 30.20 21.23
CA GLU A 79 5.58 29.22 22.10
C GLU A 79 7.03 29.61 22.38
N ASP A 80 7.62 28.94 23.36
CA ASP A 80 9.02 29.09 23.70
C ASP A 80 9.91 28.41 22.66
N GLU A 81 11.15 28.91 22.52
CA GLU A 81 12.15 28.29 21.66
C GLU A 81 12.57 26.91 22.19
N GLN A 82 12.85 26.01 21.23
CA GLN A 82 13.27 24.65 21.47
C GLN A 82 14.60 24.40 20.73
N ALA A 83 15.49 23.61 21.33
CA ALA A 83 16.79 23.29 20.78
C ALA A 83 17.06 21.79 20.83
N TYR A 84 17.41 21.21 19.68
CA TYR A 84 17.67 19.78 19.50
C TYR A 84 19.06 19.60 18.91
N LEU A 85 20.02 19.21 19.75
CA LEU A 85 21.38 18.95 19.32
C LEU A 85 21.45 17.65 18.53
N PHE A 86 22.20 17.62 17.42
CA PHE A 86 22.29 16.44 16.56
C PHE A 86 22.78 15.19 17.27
N GLU A 87 23.59 15.33 18.32
CA GLU A 87 24.07 14.20 19.13
C GLU A 87 22.95 13.48 19.91
N HIS A 88 21.80 14.13 20.09
CA HIS A 88 20.63 13.60 20.79
C HIS A 88 19.49 13.21 19.85
N ILE A 89 19.62 13.51 18.55
CA ILE A 89 18.61 13.15 17.54
C ILE A 89 18.94 11.76 17.00
N GLN A 90 18.08 10.80 17.30
CA GLN A 90 18.16 9.44 16.78
C GLN A 90 17.36 9.31 15.48
N GLN A 91 16.19 9.93 15.44
CA GLN A 91 15.28 9.85 14.31
C GLN A 91 14.40 11.09 14.22
N VAL A 92 14.06 11.45 12.98
CA VAL A 92 13.06 12.48 12.65
C VAL A 92 11.98 11.84 11.80
N GLU A 93 10.73 11.91 12.20
CA GLU A 93 9.60 11.32 11.48
C GLU A 93 8.67 12.41 10.97
N ALA A 94 8.01 12.19 9.84
CA ALA A 94 6.97 13.09 9.38
C ALA A 94 5.64 12.67 10.01
N ASP A 95 5.03 13.53 10.82
CA ASP A 95 3.68 13.35 11.34
C ASP A 95 2.69 14.19 10.53
N ILE A 96 1.96 13.49 9.64
CA ILE A 96 1.10 14.12 8.64
C ILE A 96 -0.30 13.54 8.75
N GLY A 97 -1.16 14.27 9.43
CA GLY A 97 -2.58 14.02 9.55
C GLY A 97 -3.40 14.84 8.56
N MET A 98 -4.72 14.87 8.75
CA MET A 98 -5.61 15.69 7.92
C MET A 98 -5.32 17.20 8.08
N LEU A 99 -4.96 17.62 9.31
CA LEU A 99 -4.66 18.99 9.71
C LEU A 99 -3.21 19.22 10.18
N THR A 100 -2.44 18.16 10.44
CA THR A 100 -1.05 18.26 10.91
C THR A 100 -0.07 18.18 9.75
N SER A 101 0.98 18.97 9.84
CA SER A 101 2.12 19.04 8.92
C SER A 101 3.35 19.25 9.80
N SER A 102 3.67 18.22 10.56
CA SER A 102 4.65 18.28 11.63
C SER A 102 5.78 17.28 11.39
N ILE A 103 6.91 17.49 12.05
CA ILE A 103 7.90 16.43 12.25
C ILE A 103 7.95 16.05 13.72
N LEU A 104 8.22 14.78 14.01
CA LEU A 104 8.48 14.27 15.35
C LEU A 104 9.97 13.97 15.50
N ILE A 105 10.62 14.57 16.47
CA ILE A 105 11.99 14.23 16.85
C ILE A 105 11.92 13.15 17.92
N ASN A 106 12.60 12.01 17.68
CA ASN A 106 12.64 10.84 18.56
C ASN A 106 11.23 10.33 18.97
N SER A 107 10.24 10.51 18.09
CA SER A 107 8.82 10.16 18.32
C SER A 107 8.20 10.83 19.55
N GLN A 108 8.78 11.92 20.06
CA GLN A 108 8.34 12.61 21.28
C GLN A 108 8.07 14.09 21.04
N ASP A 109 9.01 14.78 20.40
CA ASP A 109 8.95 16.24 20.28
C ASP A 109 8.36 16.65 18.92
N GLU A 110 7.18 17.26 18.93
CA GLU A 110 6.49 17.71 17.72
C GLU A 110 6.91 19.12 17.32
N LEU A 111 7.38 19.27 16.08
CA LEU A 111 7.67 20.55 15.44
C LEU A 111 6.67 20.75 14.31
N ASN A 112 5.70 21.63 14.53
CA ASN A 112 4.60 21.89 13.60
C ASN A 112 4.97 22.96 12.56
N PHE A 113 4.61 22.74 11.29
CA PHE A 113 4.83 23.71 10.21
C PHE A 113 3.51 24.06 9.53
N THR A 114 3.06 25.30 9.72
CA THR A 114 1.81 25.80 9.14
C THR A 114 1.95 26.28 7.70
N GLN A 115 3.16 26.66 7.28
CA GLN A 115 3.46 27.22 5.96
C GLN A 115 4.12 26.22 5.01
N LEU A 116 4.45 25.02 5.49
CA LEU A 116 4.98 23.94 4.64
C LEU A 116 3.88 22.96 4.27
N ASP A 117 3.85 22.58 2.99
CA ASP A 117 2.99 21.50 2.54
C ASP A 117 3.48 20.14 3.05
N LYS A 118 2.57 19.17 3.02
CA LYS A 118 2.79 17.80 3.51
C LYS A 118 3.94 17.09 2.78
N GLY A 119 4.14 17.36 1.48
CA GLY A 119 5.25 16.79 0.73
C GLY A 119 6.59 17.34 1.17
N MET A 120 6.66 18.64 1.46
CA MET A 120 7.86 19.29 1.99
C MET A 120 8.18 18.84 3.41
N VAL A 121 7.19 18.63 4.26
CA VAL A 121 7.41 18.07 5.61
C VAL A 121 8.00 16.65 5.54
N ARG A 122 7.52 15.78 4.63
CA ARG A 122 8.16 14.46 4.40
C ARG A 122 9.59 14.60 3.95
N THR A 123 9.82 15.45 2.96
CA THR A 123 11.15 15.72 2.40
C THR A 123 12.10 16.24 3.48
N LEU A 124 11.59 17.11 4.37
CA LEU A 124 12.33 17.68 5.47
C LEU A 124 12.73 16.60 6.50
N ALA A 125 11.81 15.73 6.90
CA ALA A 125 12.11 14.63 7.80
C ALA A 125 13.20 13.71 7.23
N SER A 126 13.09 13.33 5.95
CA SER A 126 14.11 12.51 5.28
C SER A 126 15.47 13.20 5.19
N PHE A 127 15.48 14.50 4.89
CA PHE A 127 16.71 15.31 4.87
C PHE A 127 17.37 15.42 6.24
N LEU A 128 16.60 15.65 7.30
CA LEU A 128 17.12 15.74 8.66
C LEU A 128 17.68 14.40 9.14
N ASN A 129 17.01 13.28 8.82
CA ASN A 129 17.55 11.95 9.09
C ASN A 129 18.90 11.73 8.40
N GLU A 130 19.02 12.09 7.11
CA GLU A 130 20.29 11.98 6.37
C GLU A 130 21.41 12.78 7.04
N CYS A 131 21.09 14.01 7.48
CA CYS A 131 22.03 14.87 8.20
C CYS A 131 22.45 14.29 9.57
N CYS A 132 21.55 13.59 10.26
CA CYS A 132 21.84 12.94 11.54
C CYS A 132 22.66 11.65 11.38
N GLN A 133 22.39 10.87 10.33
CA GLN A 133 23.06 9.58 10.06
C GLN A 133 24.51 9.73 9.59
N GLY A 134 24.91 10.89 9.07
CA GLY A 134 26.28 11.17 8.64
C GLY A 134 27.35 11.17 9.75
N LYS A 135 26.97 10.94 11.02
CA LYS A 135 27.88 10.68 12.15
C LYS A 135 27.90 9.21 12.60
N GLN A 136 27.06 8.35 12.03
CA GLN A 136 27.01 6.93 12.34
C GLN A 136 27.58 6.12 11.18
N GLU A 137 28.81 5.63 11.32
CA GLU A 137 29.34 4.61 10.41
C GLU A 137 28.37 3.42 10.34
N ALA A 138 27.94 3.10 9.12
CA ALA A 138 27.33 1.86 8.66
C ALA A 138 26.81 0.91 9.77
N LYS A 139 25.64 1.23 10.33
CA LYS A 139 24.68 0.21 10.73
C LYS A 139 23.57 0.26 9.72
N GLN A 140 23.34 -0.86 9.04
CA GLN A 140 22.08 -1.11 8.33
C GLN A 140 20.95 -0.76 9.28
N THR A 141 20.31 0.39 9.06
CA THR A 141 19.16 0.85 9.81
C THR A 141 18.00 -0.02 9.38
N ILE A 142 17.76 -1.07 10.15
CA ILE A 142 16.47 -1.75 10.19
C ILE A 142 15.48 -0.65 10.57
N VAL A 143 14.67 -0.17 9.63
CA VAL A 143 13.54 0.70 9.95
C VAL A 143 12.64 -0.13 10.85
N ASN A 144 12.52 0.27 12.11
CA ASN A 144 11.77 -0.49 13.09
C ASN A 144 10.29 -0.24 12.78
N ILE A 145 9.61 -1.26 12.25
CA ILE A 145 8.17 -1.23 12.02
C ILE A 145 7.46 -0.92 13.35
N ASP A 146 6.46 -0.03 13.31
CA ASP A 146 5.64 0.22 14.48
C ASP A 146 4.99 -1.08 14.96
N ALA A 147 4.95 -1.29 16.28
CA ALA A 147 4.50 -2.55 16.85
C ALA A 147 3.05 -2.89 16.45
N GLU A 148 2.21 -1.87 16.17
CA GLU A 148 0.80 -2.03 15.79
C GLU A 148 0.69 -2.58 14.38
N MET A 149 1.48 -2.02 13.46
CA MET A 149 1.57 -2.53 12.09
C MET A 149 2.27 -3.89 12.05
N GLN A 150 3.26 -4.11 12.90
CA GLN A 150 3.94 -5.39 12.97
C GLN A 150 2.99 -6.52 13.38
N ILE A 151 2.19 -6.33 14.43
CA ILE A 151 1.22 -7.35 14.85
C ILE A 151 0.15 -7.59 13.78
N MET A 152 -0.27 -6.55 13.06
CA MET A 152 -1.22 -6.67 11.95
C MET A 152 -0.62 -7.51 10.81
N VAL A 153 0.61 -7.21 10.39
CA VAL A 153 1.33 -7.94 9.34
C VAL A 153 1.54 -9.40 9.75
N ASP A 154 1.95 -9.66 11.00
CA ASP A 154 2.18 -11.01 11.52
C ASP A 154 0.89 -11.86 11.54
N LEU A 155 -0.23 -11.30 12.04
CA LEU A 155 -1.53 -11.97 12.04
C LEU A 155 -2.04 -12.22 10.62
N PHE A 156 -1.86 -11.26 9.71
CA PHE A 156 -2.25 -11.40 8.32
C PHE A 156 -1.45 -12.52 7.63
N ALA A 157 -0.14 -12.56 7.85
CA ALA A 157 0.75 -13.61 7.34
C ALA A 157 0.41 -14.99 7.90
N TYR A 158 0.11 -15.09 9.20
CA TYR A 158 -0.35 -16.32 9.83
C TYR A 158 -1.60 -16.86 9.15
N PHE A 159 -2.64 -16.03 8.95
CA PHE A 159 -3.89 -16.50 8.36
C PHE A 159 -3.75 -16.84 6.87
N ILE A 160 -3.00 -16.05 6.10
CA ILE A 160 -2.78 -16.34 4.68
C ILE A 160 -2.01 -17.64 4.45
N THR A 161 -1.11 -17.99 5.37
CA THR A 161 -0.32 -19.23 5.29
C THR A 161 -0.92 -20.38 6.10
N PHE A 162 -2.12 -20.21 6.67
CA PHE A 162 -2.71 -21.15 7.63
C PHE A 162 -2.80 -22.60 7.13
N SER A 163 -3.29 -22.80 5.90
CA SER A 163 -3.50 -24.14 5.32
C SER A 163 -2.20 -24.80 4.86
N THR A 164 -1.21 -24.02 4.41
CA THR A 164 0.03 -24.53 3.81
C THR A 164 1.22 -24.53 4.77
N GLY A 165 1.18 -23.71 5.82
CA GLY A 165 2.31 -23.41 6.71
C GLY A 165 3.52 -22.79 6.00
N GLN A 166 3.37 -22.39 4.72
CA GLN A 166 4.45 -21.91 3.86
C GLN A 166 3.94 -20.90 2.83
N TRP A 167 4.82 -19.98 2.44
CA TRP A 167 4.58 -19.04 1.35
C TRP A 167 4.49 -19.75 -0.01
N ASN A 168 3.41 -19.50 -0.72
CA ASN A 168 3.24 -19.75 -2.16
C ASN A 168 3.08 -18.43 -2.94
N ALA A 169 3.15 -18.48 -4.28
CA ALA A 169 3.07 -17.28 -5.12
C ALA A 169 1.86 -16.38 -4.80
N ARG A 170 0.68 -16.98 -4.65
CA ARG A 170 -0.57 -16.27 -4.35
C ARG A 170 -0.55 -15.60 -2.97
N SER A 171 -0.02 -16.29 -1.96
CA SER A 171 0.10 -15.73 -0.60
C SER A 171 1.10 -14.57 -0.55
N LYS A 172 2.21 -14.65 -1.27
CA LYS A 172 3.21 -13.56 -1.33
C LYS A 172 2.62 -12.33 -2.02
N GLU A 173 1.96 -12.53 -3.15
CA GLU A 173 1.26 -11.48 -3.89
C GLU A 173 0.18 -10.82 -3.02
N ALA A 174 -0.66 -11.60 -2.35
CA ALA A 174 -1.72 -11.07 -1.49
C ALA A 174 -1.21 -10.22 -0.32
N VAL A 175 -0.13 -10.63 0.36
CA VAL A 175 0.48 -9.83 1.42
C VAL A 175 1.13 -8.57 0.84
N SER A 176 1.90 -8.70 -0.24
CA SER A 176 2.54 -7.58 -0.90
C SER A 176 1.50 -6.54 -1.34
N ASP A 177 0.46 -6.94 -2.07
CA ASP A 177 -0.58 -6.05 -2.59
C ASP A 177 -1.40 -5.37 -1.49
N HIS A 178 -1.57 -6.04 -0.35
CA HIS A 178 -2.31 -5.49 0.79
C HIS A 178 -1.52 -4.36 1.46
N PHE A 179 -0.22 -4.56 1.70
CA PHE A 179 0.61 -3.63 2.47
C PHE A 179 1.40 -2.63 1.61
N THR A 180 1.65 -2.90 0.32
CA THR A 180 2.31 -1.94 -0.60
C THR A 180 1.53 -0.65 -0.80
N LYS A 181 0.19 -0.70 -0.60
CA LYS A 181 -0.67 0.50 -0.67
C LYS A 181 -0.49 1.41 0.54
N LEU A 182 0.07 0.91 1.64
CA LEU A 182 0.44 1.73 2.78
C LEU A 182 1.71 2.50 2.42
N ASN A 183 1.73 3.81 2.61
CA ASN A 183 2.91 4.63 2.35
C ASN A 183 3.84 4.62 3.57
N ASP A 184 4.26 3.43 3.99
CA ASP A 184 5.08 3.18 5.18
C ASP A 184 6.28 2.27 4.82
N GLU A 185 7.48 2.86 4.86
CA GLU A 185 8.72 2.18 4.48
C GLU A 185 9.11 1.07 5.48
N GLY A 186 8.80 1.24 6.76
CA GLY A 186 9.06 0.22 7.79
C GLY A 186 8.19 -1.01 7.57
N VAL A 187 6.93 -0.81 7.20
CA VAL A 187 6.02 -1.90 6.81
C VAL A 187 6.53 -2.59 5.55
N HIS A 188 6.97 -1.85 4.53
CA HIS A 188 7.50 -2.44 3.29
C HIS A 188 8.76 -3.27 3.54
N GLN A 189 9.72 -2.74 4.30
CA GLN A 189 10.94 -3.47 4.66
C GLN A 189 10.64 -4.70 5.52
N TYR A 190 9.72 -4.61 6.47
CA TYR A 190 9.31 -5.75 7.28
C TYR A 190 8.59 -6.82 6.46
N VAL A 191 7.69 -6.43 5.57
CA VAL A 191 7.00 -7.35 4.65
C VAL A 191 8.02 -8.01 3.73
N GLU A 192 8.97 -7.28 3.14
CA GLU A 192 10.00 -7.85 2.29
C GLU A 192 10.86 -8.86 3.06
N LYS A 193 11.29 -8.51 4.28
CA LYS A 193 12.00 -9.43 5.17
C LYS A 193 11.17 -10.68 5.44
N LEU A 194 9.90 -10.51 5.80
CA LEU A 194 8.98 -11.59 6.13
C LEU A 194 8.73 -12.55 4.95
N LEU A 195 8.68 -12.04 3.73
CA LEU A 195 8.46 -12.83 2.51
C LEU A 195 9.72 -13.60 2.07
N ASN A 196 10.89 -13.15 2.51
CA ASN A 196 12.20 -13.75 2.21
C ASN A 196 12.67 -14.72 3.31
N GLU A 197 12.22 -14.55 4.55
CA GLU A 197 12.54 -15.41 5.68
C GLU A 197 11.40 -16.39 5.99
N GLN A 198 11.73 -17.62 6.41
CA GLN A 198 10.71 -18.56 6.87
C GLN A 198 10.39 -18.29 8.35
N MET A 199 9.44 -17.40 8.59
CA MET A 199 8.96 -17.07 9.94
C MET A 199 7.93 -18.10 10.41
N ARG A 200 8.06 -18.54 11.67
CA ARG A 200 7.06 -19.37 12.35
C ARG A 200 6.30 -18.50 13.33
N PHE A 201 4.98 -18.50 13.20
CA PHE A 201 4.09 -17.75 14.07
C PHE A 201 3.42 -18.69 15.07
N ASP A 202 3.39 -18.28 16.33
CA ASP A 202 2.58 -18.91 17.37
C ASP A 202 1.30 -18.08 17.54
N TYR A 203 0.14 -18.71 17.34
CA TYR A 203 -1.13 -18.00 17.35
C TYR A 203 -1.50 -17.45 18.74
N GLU A 204 -1.18 -18.16 19.82
CA GLU A 204 -1.46 -17.67 21.18
C GLU A 204 -0.56 -16.46 21.50
N ASP A 205 0.71 -16.49 21.09
CA ASP A 205 1.62 -15.34 21.23
C ASP A 205 1.09 -14.11 20.47
N LEU A 206 0.63 -14.29 19.23
CA LEU A 206 0.02 -13.21 18.45
C LEU A 206 -1.23 -12.63 19.14
N LEU A 207 -2.08 -13.47 19.73
CA LEU A 207 -3.24 -13.01 20.49
C LEU A 207 -2.84 -12.23 21.75
N HIS A 208 -1.80 -12.67 22.46
CA HIS A 208 -1.27 -11.96 23.63
C HIS A 208 -0.72 -10.58 23.26
N ARG A 209 0.12 -10.50 22.21
CA ARG A 209 0.64 -9.23 21.69
C ARG A 209 -0.48 -8.27 21.30
N LEU A 210 -1.51 -8.77 20.62
CA LEU A 210 -2.67 -7.94 20.27
C LEU A 210 -3.45 -7.48 21.51
N ALA A 211 -3.62 -8.34 22.52
CA ALA A 211 -4.32 -7.99 23.75
C ALA A 211 -3.62 -6.88 24.53
N ASP A 212 -2.29 -6.90 24.58
CA ASP A 212 -1.47 -5.90 25.28
C ASP A 212 -1.52 -4.52 24.61
N MET A 213 -1.90 -4.48 23.33
CA MET A 213 -1.93 -3.26 22.52
C MET A 213 -3.34 -2.68 22.37
N LYS A 214 -4.38 -3.39 22.79
CA LYS A 214 -5.79 -3.01 22.55
C LYS A 214 -6.14 -1.59 23.02
N ASP A 215 -5.50 -1.12 24.10
CA ASP A 215 -5.79 0.18 24.72
C ASP A 215 -5.02 1.33 24.03
N LYS A 216 -3.99 1.00 23.25
CA LYS A 216 -3.27 1.94 22.37
C LYS A 216 -3.99 2.14 21.04
N LEU A 217 -4.64 1.08 20.56
CA LEU A 217 -5.37 1.09 19.28
C LEU A 217 -6.74 1.76 19.39
N ALA A 218 -6.99 2.74 18.52
CA ALA A 218 -8.31 3.33 18.34
C ALA A 218 -9.36 2.24 18.03
N TYR A 219 -10.57 2.36 18.58
CA TYR A 219 -11.62 1.35 18.41
C TYR A 219 -11.96 1.07 16.93
N ASN A 220 -12.01 2.10 16.10
CA ASN A 220 -12.28 1.96 14.67
C ASN A 220 -11.17 1.19 13.95
N PHE A 221 -9.90 1.44 14.30
CA PHE A 221 -8.77 0.71 13.75
C PHE A 221 -8.80 -0.77 14.13
N ARG A 222 -9.11 -1.09 15.40
CA ARG A 222 -9.31 -2.48 15.85
C ARG A 222 -10.41 -3.19 15.06
N ARG A 223 -11.49 -2.47 14.74
CA ARG A 223 -12.61 -3.00 13.94
C ARG A 223 -12.15 -3.30 12.51
N GLU A 224 -11.51 -2.34 11.84
CA GLU A 224 -11.00 -2.49 10.47
C GLU A 224 -9.97 -3.62 10.37
N MET A 225 -9.08 -3.72 11.36
CA MET A 225 -8.10 -4.81 11.43
C MET A 225 -8.77 -6.19 11.49
N ILE A 226 -9.84 -6.37 12.27
CA ILE A 226 -10.58 -7.65 12.29
C ILE A 226 -11.16 -7.97 10.92
N GLU A 227 -11.73 -6.99 10.21
CA GLU A 227 -12.26 -7.20 8.86
C GLU A 227 -11.16 -7.66 7.89
N GLN A 228 -9.99 -7.01 7.92
CA GLN A 228 -8.85 -7.40 7.08
C GLN A 228 -8.31 -8.79 7.43
N LEU A 229 -8.31 -9.16 8.71
CA LEU A 229 -7.87 -10.50 9.13
C LEU A 229 -8.87 -11.58 8.70
N VAL A 230 -10.19 -11.32 8.70
CA VAL A 230 -11.18 -12.26 8.15
C VAL A 230 -11.00 -12.41 6.64
N TYR A 231 -10.67 -11.33 5.93
CA TYR A 231 -10.29 -11.41 4.52
C TYR A 231 -9.04 -12.26 4.29
N ALA A 232 -8.01 -12.10 5.14
CA ALA A 232 -6.81 -12.93 5.10
C ALA A 232 -7.10 -14.42 5.35
N MET A 233 -8.00 -14.75 6.29
CA MET A 233 -8.45 -16.13 6.55
C MET A 233 -9.07 -16.76 5.30
N ALA A 234 -9.93 -16.02 4.60
CA ALA A 234 -10.56 -16.51 3.38
C ALA A 234 -9.53 -16.76 2.27
N LEU A 235 -8.57 -15.84 2.08
CA LEU A 235 -7.48 -16.01 1.12
C LEU A 235 -6.56 -17.19 1.46
N GLY A 236 -6.29 -17.40 2.76
CA GLY A 236 -5.52 -18.53 3.29
C GLY A 236 -6.27 -19.86 3.31
N GLN A 237 -7.51 -19.89 2.80
CA GLN A 237 -8.37 -21.06 2.72
C GLN A 237 -8.70 -21.67 4.09
N VAL A 238 -8.78 -20.84 5.14
CA VAL A 238 -9.30 -21.25 6.45
C VAL A 238 -10.76 -21.65 6.30
N GLU A 239 -11.19 -22.76 6.87
CA GLU A 239 -12.61 -23.16 6.80
C GLU A 239 -13.51 -22.13 7.52
N GLN A 240 -14.73 -21.93 7.02
CA GLN A 240 -15.63 -20.87 7.50
C GLN A 240 -15.95 -21.00 9.01
N ASN A 241 -16.17 -22.22 9.48
CA ASN A 241 -16.37 -22.54 10.91
C ASN A 241 -15.15 -22.19 11.77
N GLN A 242 -13.93 -22.39 11.26
CA GLN A 242 -12.68 -22.03 11.94
C GLN A 242 -12.47 -20.51 11.93
N ALA A 243 -12.79 -19.84 10.82
CA ALA A 243 -12.75 -18.38 10.73
C ALA A 243 -13.70 -17.72 11.74
N ASP A 244 -14.90 -18.28 11.96
CA ASP A 244 -15.82 -17.83 13.01
C ASP A 244 -15.24 -17.97 14.43
N LEU A 245 -14.46 -19.03 14.69
CA LEU A 245 -13.75 -19.21 15.96
C LEU A 245 -12.63 -18.18 16.11
N PHE A 246 -11.79 -18.00 15.09
CA PHE A 246 -10.72 -16.99 15.11
C PHE A 246 -11.26 -15.58 15.29
N MET A 247 -12.34 -15.24 14.58
CA MET A 247 -13.03 -13.96 14.75
C MET A 247 -13.50 -13.76 16.19
N THR A 248 -14.01 -14.82 16.84
CA THR A 248 -14.41 -14.77 18.25
C THR A 248 -13.22 -14.43 19.15
N HIS A 249 -12.07 -15.06 18.93
CA HIS A 249 -10.85 -14.77 19.67
C HIS A 249 -10.37 -13.34 19.45
N LEU A 250 -10.30 -12.90 18.19
CA LEU A 250 -9.86 -11.55 17.81
C LEU A 250 -10.76 -10.47 18.41
N CYS A 251 -12.09 -10.61 18.32
CA CYS A 251 -13.05 -9.72 18.96
C CYS A 251 -12.83 -9.64 20.48
N ARG A 252 -12.57 -10.78 21.13
CA ARG A 252 -12.34 -10.84 22.58
C ARG A 252 -11.07 -10.10 22.98
N VAL A 253 -9.94 -10.40 22.34
CA VAL A 253 -8.64 -9.81 22.73
C VAL A 253 -8.53 -8.34 22.34
N SER A 254 -9.15 -7.94 21.22
CA SER A 254 -9.18 -6.55 20.79
C SER A 254 -10.29 -5.74 21.47
N ASN A 255 -11.14 -6.34 22.31
CA ASN A 255 -12.27 -5.65 22.94
C ASN A 255 -13.21 -4.98 21.91
N VAL A 256 -13.55 -5.70 20.84
CA VAL A 256 -14.53 -5.30 19.83
C VAL A 256 -15.74 -6.23 19.92
N SER A 257 -16.94 -5.67 20.06
CA SER A 257 -18.17 -6.47 20.16
C SER A 257 -18.44 -7.21 18.85
N ARG A 258 -18.68 -8.52 18.91
CA ARG A 258 -19.05 -9.33 17.72
C ARG A 258 -20.32 -8.83 17.03
N ALA A 259 -21.20 -8.15 17.76
CA ALA A 259 -22.45 -7.62 17.22
C ALA A 259 -22.23 -6.55 16.13
N VAL A 260 -21.04 -5.93 16.05
CA VAL A 260 -20.74 -4.94 14.99
C VAL A 260 -20.45 -5.59 13.64
N PHE A 261 -20.32 -6.92 13.59
CA PHE A 261 -19.97 -7.69 12.40
C PHE A 261 -21.01 -8.77 12.06
N PRO A 262 -22.27 -8.39 11.79
CA PRO A 262 -23.29 -9.36 11.41
C PRO A 262 -22.88 -10.05 10.11
N ASP A 263 -22.82 -11.38 10.13
CA ASP A 263 -22.52 -12.23 8.96
C ASP A 263 -21.20 -11.92 8.23
N LEU A 264 -20.24 -11.19 8.82
CA LEU A 264 -19.02 -10.74 8.16
C LEU A 264 -18.25 -11.89 7.47
N VAL A 265 -17.99 -12.98 8.21
CA VAL A 265 -17.29 -14.16 7.70
C VAL A 265 -18.02 -14.72 6.48
N LYS A 266 -19.34 -14.87 6.58
CA LYS A 266 -20.17 -15.38 5.49
C LYS A 266 -20.10 -14.49 4.25
N ILE A 267 -20.22 -13.18 4.41
CA ILE A 267 -20.19 -12.20 3.31
C ILE A 267 -18.84 -12.25 2.59
N ILE A 268 -17.73 -12.15 3.33
CA ILE A 268 -16.38 -12.15 2.74
C ILE A 268 -16.11 -13.43 1.96
N TYR A 269 -16.46 -14.59 2.53
CA TYR A 269 -16.25 -15.89 1.88
C TYR A 269 -17.10 -16.05 0.62
N GLN A 270 -18.34 -15.57 0.63
CA GLN A 270 -19.20 -15.57 -0.56
C GLN A 270 -18.65 -14.67 -1.67
N CYS A 271 -18.23 -13.44 -1.34
CA CYS A 271 -17.65 -12.52 -2.31
C CYS A 271 -16.40 -13.09 -2.99
N LEU A 272 -15.48 -13.69 -2.22
CA LEU A 272 -14.26 -14.28 -2.78
C LEU A 272 -14.54 -15.53 -3.63
N ALA A 273 -15.53 -16.34 -3.25
CA ALA A 273 -15.95 -17.47 -4.08
C ALA A 273 -16.55 -17.00 -5.43
N GLU A 274 -17.34 -15.92 -5.43
CA GLU A 274 -17.88 -15.30 -6.64
C GLU A 274 -16.78 -14.68 -7.53
N GLU A 275 -15.77 -14.05 -6.94
CA GLU A 275 -14.63 -13.48 -7.68
C GLU A 275 -13.74 -14.54 -8.32
N GLN A 276 -13.53 -15.67 -7.64
CA GLN A 276 -12.84 -16.82 -8.22
C GLN A 276 -13.61 -17.39 -9.41
N ASN A 277 -14.94 -17.48 -9.30
CA ASN A 277 -15.80 -17.89 -10.41
C ASN A 277 -15.76 -16.89 -11.59
N LYS A 278 -15.57 -15.59 -11.33
CA LYS A 278 -15.39 -14.55 -12.38
C LYS A 278 -14.00 -14.57 -13.02
N LYS A 279 -12.91 -14.85 -12.27
CA LYS A 279 -11.55 -14.98 -12.80
C LYS A 279 -11.37 -16.23 -13.69
N THR A 280 -12.27 -17.20 -13.60
CA THR A 280 -12.37 -18.33 -14.54
C THR A 280 -13.20 -18.04 -15.79
N ALA A 281 -13.80 -16.84 -15.93
CA ALA A 281 -14.45 -16.46 -17.18
C ALA A 281 -13.39 -16.07 -18.23
N PRO A 282 -13.36 -16.70 -19.41
CA PRO A 282 -12.32 -16.42 -20.39
C PRO A 282 -12.43 -15.00 -20.94
N ASP A 283 -11.29 -14.31 -21.02
CA ASP A 283 -11.16 -12.99 -21.61
C ASP A 283 -11.29 -13.08 -23.14
N LEU A 284 -12.52 -13.33 -23.60
CA LEU A 284 -12.86 -13.42 -25.02
C LEU A 284 -13.09 -12.02 -25.58
N THR A 285 -12.49 -11.74 -26.73
CA THR A 285 -12.79 -10.56 -27.55
C THR A 285 -14.25 -10.59 -28.01
N LYS A 286 -14.77 -9.44 -28.48
CA LYS A 286 -16.15 -9.35 -29.01
C LYS A 286 -16.41 -10.37 -30.14
N GLU A 287 -15.42 -10.57 -31.01
CA GLU A 287 -15.50 -11.53 -32.12
C GLU A 287 -15.53 -12.98 -31.62
N GLN A 288 -14.71 -13.32 -30.61
CA GLN A 288 -14.70 -14.65 -29.99
C GLN A 288 -16.00 -14.93 -29.23
N ARG A 289 -16.59 -13.94 -28.55
CA ARG A 289 -17.91 -14.10 -27.90
C ARG A 289 -19.02 -14.35 -28.92
N GLN A 290 -19.00 -13.65 -30.05
CA GLN A 290 -19.94 -13.89 -31.15
C GLN A 290 -19.76 -15.29 -31.75
N ALA A 291 -18.52 -15.75 -31.89
CA ALA A 291 -18.23 -17.11 -32.33
C ALA A 291 -18.74 -18.19 -31.35
N CYS A 292 -18.57 -17.97 -30.04
CA CYS A 292 -19.15 -18.84 -29.01
C CYS A 292 -20.68 -18.87 -29.08
N GLN A 293 -21.33 -17.71 -29.25
CA GLN A 293 -22.79 -17.62 -29.42
C GLN A 293 -23.28 -18.37 -30.66
N LEU A 294 -22.59 -18.22 -31.80
CA LEU A 294 -22.94 -18.92 -33.04
C LEU A 294 -22.85 -20.45 -32.89
N LEU A 295 -21.89 -20.94 -32.13
CA LEU A 295 -21.72 -22.37 -31.86
C LEU A 295 -22.45 -22.84 -30.60
N GLU A 296 -23.21 -21.96 -29.94
CA GLU A 296 -23.93 -22.21 -28.67
C GLU A 296 -23.04 -22.77 -27.55
N ILE A 297 -21.80 -22.31 -27.49
CA ILE A 297 -20.83 -22.66 -26.45
C ILE A 297 -20.87 -21.58 -25.37
N GLN A 298 -21.05 -21.98 -24.12
CA GLN A 298 -20.83 -21.07 -22.99
C GLN A 298 -19.33 -20.74 -22.91
N PRO A 299 -18.92 -19.46 -22.90
CA PRO A 299 -17.52 -19.06 -22.84
C PRO A 299 -16.71 -19.85 -21.81
N GLU A 300 -17.26 -20.05 -20.62
CA GLU A 300 -16.63 -20.72 -19.47
C GLU A 300 -16.34 -22.22 -19.72
N LEU A 301 -17.00 -22.82 -20.70
CA LEU A 301 -16.83 -24.23 -21.10
C LEU A 301 -16.04 -24.38 -22.41
N LEU A 302 -15.45 -23.29 -22.93
CA LEU A 302 -14.71 -23.33 -24.17
C LEU A 302 -13.40 -24.13 -24.01
N SER A 303 -13.31 -25.24 -24.74
CA SER A 303 -12.15 -26.12 -24.84
C SER A 303 -12.07 -26.71 -26.25
N GLU A 304 -10.95 -27.32 -26.64
CA GLU A 304 -10.83 -27.96 -27.96
C GLU A 304 -11.90 -29.05 -28.17
N GLN A 305 -12.20 -29.83 -27.12
CA GLN A 305 -13.18 -30.91 -27.17
C GLN A 305 -14.61 -30.39 -27.32
N THR A 306 -14.99 -29.39 -26.52
CA THR A 306 -16.33 -28.79 -26.59
C THR A 306 -16.54 -28.03 -27.90
N LEU A 307 -15.51 -27.36 -28.41
CA LEU A 307 -15.52 -26.74 -29.73
C LEU A 307 -15.72 -27.77 -30.85
N GLN A 308 -14.99 -28.89 -30.82
CA GLN A 308 -15.10 -29.94 -31.83
C GLN A 308 -16.47 -30.61 -31.80
N ALA A 309 -17.02 -30.88 -30.62
CA ALA A 309 -18.34 -31.47 -30.45
C ALA A 309 -19.45 -30.54 -30.97
N ALA A 310 -19.47 -29.28 -30.51
CA ALA A 310 -20.47 -28.29 -30.92
C ALA A 310 -20.43 -28.03 -32.43
N TYR A 311 -19.23 -27.89 -33.01
CA TYR A 311 -19.07 -27.71 -34.45
C TYR A 311 -19.60 -28.90 -35.25
N ARG A 312 -19.27 -30.14 -34.84
CA ARG A 312 -19.79 -31.34 -35.51
C ARG A 312 -21.30 -31.42 -35.47
N GLN A 313 -21.90 -31.05 -34.33
CA GLN A 313 -23.35 -31.01 -34.18
C GLN A 313 -23.99 -29.99 -35.13
N LYS A 314 -23.48 -28.75 -35.17
CA LYS A 314 -23.98 -27.72 -36.10
C LYS A 314 -23.79 -28.12 -37.57
N MET A 315 -22.65 -28.72 -37.94
CA MET A 315 -22.47 -29.21 -39.32
C MET A 315 -23.39 -30.38 -39.67
N ALA A 316 -23.71 -31.26 -38.71
CA ALA A 316 -24.67 -32.33 -38.93
C ALA A 316 -26.10 -31.79 -39.09
N ASP A 317 -26.46 -30.75 -38.34
CA ASP A 317 -27.78 -30.10 -38.42
C ASP A 317 -27.97 -29.37 -39.74
N PHE A 318 -26.92 -28.72 -40.26
CA PHE A 318 -26.95 -27.90 -41.48
C PHE A 318 -26.35 -28.59 -42.71
N HIS A 319 -26.32 -29.94 -42.72
CA HIS A 319 -25.73 -30.69 -43.84
C HIS A 319 -26.55 -30.49 -45.14
N PRO A 320 -25.94 -30.11 -46.28
CA PRO A 320 -26.65 -29.78 -47.53
C PRO A 320 -27.61 -30.89 -48.01
N ASP A 321 -27.23 -32.14 -47.80
CA ASP A 321 -28.03 -33.31 -48.22
C ASP A 321 -29.38 -33.42 -47.52
N LYS A 322 -29.54 -32.84 -46.31
CA LYS A 322 -30.82 -32.86 -45.59
C LYS A 322 -31.86 -31.90 -46.18
N TYR A 323 -31.43 -30.96 -47.02
CA TYR A 323 -32.25 -29.83 -47.46
C TYR A 323 -32.28 -29.64 -48.98
N GLN A 324 -31.90 -30.68 -49.74
CA GLN A 324 -31.86 -30.62 -51.21
C GLN A 324 -33.23 -30.31 -51.85
N SER A 325 -34.34 -30.63 -51.17
CA SER A 325 -35.71 -30.38 -51.63
C SER A 325 -36.22 -28.96 -51.33
N LEU A 326 -35.43 -28.11 -50.68
CA LEU A 326 -35.83 -26.73 -50.35
C LEU A 326 -35.59 -25.76 -51.52
N PRO A 327 -36.32 -24.63 -51.57
CA PRO A 327 -36.08 -23.57 -52.55
C PRO A 327 -34.63 -23.11 -52.55
N GLU A 328 -34.13 -22.70 -53.72
CA GLU A 328 -32.73 -22.29 -53.90
C GLU A 328 -32.29 -21.16 -52.96
N SER A 329 -33.16 -20.17 -52.72
CA SER A 329 -32.92 -19.10 -51.75
C SER A 329 -32.70 -19.62 -50.32
N VAL A 330 -33.39 -20.70 -49.93
CA VAL A 330 -33.25 -21.30 -48.60
C VAL A 330 -31.98 -22.15 -48.52
N ARG A 331 -31.62 -22.85 -49.59
CA ARG A 331 -30.35 -23.60 -49.68
C ARG A 331 -29.14 -22.67 -49.59
N GLN A 332 -29.18 -21.52 -50.26
CA GLN A 332 -28.14 -20.49 -50.17
C GLN A 332 -27.98 -19.94 -48.75
N LEU A 333 -29.09 -19.73 -48.01
CA LEU A 333 -29.04 -19.31 -46.61
C LEU A 333 -28.40 -20.37 -45.71
N ILE A 334 -28.70 -21.65 -45.92
CA ILE A 334 -28.12 -22.77 -45.18
C ILE A 334 -26.61 -22.86 -45.43
N GLU A 335 -26.18 -22.69 -46.69
CA GLU A 335 -24.76 -22.65 -47.05
C GLU A 335 -24.02 -21.46 -46.42
N GLN A 336 -24.65 -20.27 -46.43
CA GLN A 336 -24.10 -19.08 -45.78
C GLN A 336 -23.95 -19.30 -44.27
N GLN A 337 -24.92 -19.96 -43.63
CA GLN A 337 -24.86 -20.27 -42.21
C GLN A 337 -23.78 -21.31 -41.89
N ALA A 338 -23.58 -22.31 -42.77
CA ALA A 338 -22.47 -23.26 -42.63
C ALA A 338 -21.10 -22.57 -42.73
N GLN A 339 -20.95 -21.57 -43.62
CA GLN A 339 -19.75 -20.75 -43.70
C GLN A 339 -19.50 -19.93 -42.43
N GLN A 340 -20.55 -19.37 -41.81
CA GLN A 340 -20.43 -18.65 -40.53
C GLN A 340 -19.93 -19.56 -39.40
N PHE A 341 -20.40 -20.81 -39.33
CA PHE A 341 -19.89 -21.78 -38.36
C PHE A 341 -18.41 -22.14 -38.59
N ASN A 342 -17.97 -22.21 -39.85
CA ASN A 342 -16.54 -22.43 -40.18
C ASN A 342 -15.66 -21.25 -39.75
N GLN A 343 -16.14 -20.02 -39.94
CA GLN A 343 -15.44 -18.81 -39.49
C GLN A 343 -15.38 -18.76 -37.95
N ALA A 344 -16.51 -19.00 -37.27
CA ALA A 344 -16.58 -19.06 -35.81
C ALA A 344 -15.60 -20.11 -35.24
N ARG A 345 -15.53 -21.30 -35.84
CA ARG A 345 -14.57 -22.34 -35.45
C ARG A 345 -13.12 -21.87 -35.61
N THR A 346 -12.79 -21.20 -36.71
CA THR A 346 -11.44 -20.69 -36.98
C THR A 346 -11.01 -19.66 -35.93
N VAL A 347 -11.90 -18.72 -35.60
CA VAL A 347 -11.66 -17.69 -34.57
C VAL A 347 -11.39 -18.32 -33.20
N LEU A 348 -12.18 -19.31 -32.79
CA LEU A 348 -12.02 -19.98 -31.51
C LEU A 348 -10.82 -20.94 -31.47
N LYS A 349 -10.47 -21.56 -32.60
CA LYS A 349 -9.24 -22.35 -32.74
C LYS A 349 -7.99 -21.50 -32.54
N ALA A 350 -7.96 -20.31 -33.17
CA ALA A 350 -6.86 -19.36 -33.01
C ALA A 350 -6.72 -18.89 -31.55
N TYR A 351 -7.85 -18.69 -30.83
CA TYR A 351 -7.84 -18.39 -29.40
C TYR A 351 -7.27 -19.53 -28.55
N LEU A 352 -7.64 -20.78 -28.87
CA LEU A 352 -7.19 -21.97 -28.14
C LEU A 352 -5.77 -22.43 -28.51
N GLY A 353 -5.17 -21.87 -29.57
CA GLY A 353 -3.84 -22.24 -30.04
C GLY A 353 -3.77 -23.60 -30.76
N VAL A 354 -4.87 -24.05 -31.39
CA VAL A 354 -5.04 -25.40 -31.99
C VAL A 354 -5.64 -25.43 -33.39
#